data_AF-A0A1T4UJA9-F1
#
_entry.id   AF-A0A1T4UJA9-F1
#
_cell.length_a   1.000
_cell.length_b   1.000
_cell.length_c   1.000
_cell.angle_alpha   90.00
_cell.angle_beta   90.00
_cell.angle_gamma   90.00
#
_symmetry.space_group_name_H-M   'P 1'
#
loop_
_entity.id
_entity.type
_entity.pdbx_description
1 polymer ?
#
loop_
_entity_poly.entity_id
_entity_poly.type
_entity_poly.pdbx_seq_one_letter_code
_entity_poly.pdbx_strand_id
1 'polypeptide(L)'
;MSAYCYRSIKGPDTALRARIKDIGATRIRYGYQRIHILLQREGRLINHKKVFSKWAYEREVILDFSRPGKPTDNPFFESFNCSFKDECLISRSFLSLEDAREKLRIAE
;
A
#
# COMPACT_ATOMS: atom_id res chain seq x y z
N MET A 1 11.46 -5.66 38.16
CA MET A 1 10.88 -6.00 36.85
C MET A 1 10.60 -4.70 36.11
N SER A 2 11.42 -4.34 35.13
CA SER A 2 11.27 -3.07 34.39
C SER A 2 10.24 -3.26 33.27
N ALA A 3 9.07 -2.65 33.42
CA ALA A 3 8.06 -2.62 32.37
C ALA A 3 8.49 -1.57 31.33
N TYR A 4 8.99 -2.03 30.18
CA TYR A 4 9.29 -1.16 29.06
C TYR A 4 7.99 -0.69 28.41
N CYS A 5 7.41 0.41 28.93
CA CYS A 5 6.23 1.02 28.35
C CYS A 5 6.65 1.85 27.13
N TYR A 6 6.34 1.37 25.93
CA TYR A 6 6.47 2.14 24.70
C TYR A 6 5.61 3.41 24.78
N ARG A 7 6.25 4.58 24.78
CA ARG A 7 5.58 5.88 24.79
C ARG A 7 5.64 6.46 23.38
N SER A 8 4.51 6.51 22.68
CA SER A 8 4.47 7.07 21.32
C SER A 8 4.64 8.59 21.37
N ILE A 9 5.83 9.09 21.07
CA ILE A 9 6.06 10.52 20.86
C ILE A 9 5.63 10.84 19.42
N LYS A 10 4.46 11.46 19.25
CA LYS A 10 4.02 11.94 17.92
C LYS A 10 4.70 13.29 17.67
N GLY A 11 5.85 13.27 16.99
CA GLY A 11 6.46 14.51 16.48
C GLY A 11 5.55 15.22 15.45
N PRO A 12 5.71 16.54 15.26
CA PRO A 12 4.93 17.28 14.27
C PRO A 12 5.28 16.78 12.85
N ASP A 13 4.41 15.93 12.29
CA ASP A 13 4.52 15.35 10.94
C ASP A 13 4.23 16.38 9.81
N THR A 14 4.24 17.68 10.10
CA THR A 14 3.77 18.74 9.21
C THR A 14 4.54 18.78 7.90
N ALA A 15 5.88 18.64 7.96
CA ALA A 15 6.74 18.58 6.77
C ALA A 15 6.49 17.34 5.90
N LEU A 16 6.19 16.19 6.53
CA LEU A 16 5.87 14.96 5.80
C LEU A 16 4.52 15.08 5.09
N ARG A 17 3.51 15.65 5.76
CA ARG A 17 2.19 15.89 5.17
C ARG A 17 2.27 16.82 3.98
N ALA A 18 2.97 17.96 4.12
CA ALA A 18 3.21 18.88 3.02
C ALA A 18 3.87 18.16 1.84
N ARG A 19 4.90 17.34 2.09
CA ARG A 19 5.58 16.61 1.01
C ARG A 19 4.68 15.57 0.33
N ILE A 20 3.89 14.83 1.09
CA ILE A 20 2.91 13.88 0.54
C ILE A 20 1.89 14.61 -0.33
N LYS A 21 1.44 15.80 0.09
CA LYS A 21 0.52 16.65 -0.66
C LYS A 21 1.15 17.12 -1.97
N ASP A 22 2.39 17.57 -1.96
CA ASP A 22 3.12 18.00 -3.18
C ASP A 22 3.26 16.85 -4.19
N ILE A 23 3.67 15.68 -3.74
CA ILE A 23 3.82 14.50 -4.60
C ILE A 23 2.45 14.04 -5.13
N GLY A 24 1.43 14.07 -4.26
CA GLY A 24 0.05 13.74 -4.61
C GLY A 24 -0.58 14.74 -5.59
N ALA A 25 -0.18 16.01 -5.54
CA ALA A 25 -0.63 17.07 -6.44
C ALA A 25 0.03 16.96 -7.82
N THR A 26 1.26 16.43 -7.90
CA THR A 26 1.96 16.25 -9.18
C THR A 26 1.17 15.36 -10.15
N ARG A 27 0.54 14.29 -9.64
CA ARG A 27 -0.38 13.43 -10.40
C ARG A 27 -1.47 12.84 -9.51
N ILE A 28 -2.73 13.19 -9.80
CA ILE A 28 -3.92 12.74 -9.05
C ILE A 28 -3.99 11.20 -8.97
N ARG A 29 -3.61 10.49 -10.04
CA ARG A 29 -3.63 9.01 -10.12
C ARG A 29 -2.63 8.30 -9.19
N TYR A 30 -1.69 9.00 -8.55
CA TYR A 30 -0.74 8.34 -7.65
C TYR A 30 -1.42 7.93 -6.34
N GLY A 31 -1.44 6.62 -6.09
CA GLY A 31 -1.77 6.07 -4.78
C GLY A 31 -0.60 6.15 -3.79
N TYR A 32 -0.86 5.82 -2.52
CA TYR A 32 0.14 5.90 -1.45
C TYR A 32 1.43 5.11 -1.74
N GLN A 33 1.34 3.97 -2.43
CA GLN A 33 2.50 3.13 -2.76
C GLN A 33 3.49 3.87 -3.66
N ARG A 34 2.99 4.64 -4.65
CA ARG A 34 3.84 5.42 -5.55
C ARG A 34 4.48 6.58 -4.81
N ILE A 35 3.72 7.24 -3.93
CA ILE A 35 4.22 8.33 -3.09
C ILE A 35 5.30 7.81 -2.14
N HIS A 36 5.11 6.64 -1.53
CA HIS A 36 6.11 5.99 -0.68
C HIS A 36 7.42 5.72 -1.41
N ILE A 37 7.38 5.18 -2.64
CA ILE A 37 8.58 4.96 -3.46
C ILE A 37 9.30 6.28 -3.78
N LEU A 38 8.56 7.34 -4.09
CA LEU A 38 9.13 8.66 -4.37
C LEU A 38 9.78 9.27 -3.11
N LEU A 39 9.14 9.12 -1.94
CA LEU A 39 9.72 9.52 -0.67
C LEU A 39 11.00 8.74 -0.34
N GLN A 40 11.04 7.43 -0.61
CA GLN A 40 12.25 6.63 -0.44
C GLN A 40 13.39 7.10 -1.34
N ARG A 41 13.09 7.48 -2.59
CA ARG A 41 14.08 8.04 -3.53
C ARG A 41 14.64 9.39 -3.07
N GLU A 42 13.86 10.16 -2.31
CA GLU A 42 14.30 11.40 -1.66
C GLU A 42 15.11 11.15 -0.36
N GLY A 43 15.40 9.89 -0.02
CA GLY A 43 16.11 9.51 1.21
C GLY A 43 15.23 9.48 2.46
N ARG A 44 13.91 9.65 2.33
CA ARG A 44 12.97 9.58 3.45
C ARG A 44 12.53 8.13 3.69
N LEU A 45 13.24 7.45 4.59
CA LEU A 45 12.91 6.08 5.02
C LEU A 45 11.75 6.10 6.02
N ILE A 46 10.53 6.09 5.48
CA ILE A 46 9.28 6.12 6.27
C ILE A 46 8.52 4.83 6.00
N ASN A 47 7.95 4.23 7.04
CA ASN A 47 7.09 3.06 6.90
C ASN A 47 5.89 3.37 5.97
N HIS A 48 5.69 2.54 4.95
CA HIS A 48 4.57 2.63 4.01
C HIS A 48 3.20 2.75 4.69
N LYS A 49 2.98 2.10 5.86
CA LYS A 49 1.73 2.22 6.63
C LYS A 49 1.47 3.66 7.12
N LYS A 50 2.54 4.36 7.50
CA LYS A 50 2.46 5.77 7.90
C LYS A 50 2.14 6.65 6.71
N VAL A 51 2.76 6.40 5.55
CA VAL A 51 2.46 7.11 4.30
C VAL A 51 1.01 6.88 3.87
N PHE A 52 0.53 5.63 3.91
CA PHE A 52 -0.86 5.27 3.64
C PHE A 52 -1.85 6.05 4.52
N SER A 53 -1.63 6.03 5.84
CA SER A 53 -2.52 6.71 6.79
C SER A 53 -2.57 8.23 6.54
N LYS A 54 -1.42 8.86 6.24
CA LYS A 54 -1.38 10.29 5.92
C LYS A 54 -2.03 10.59 4.58
N TRP A 55 -1.74 9.79 3.55
CA TRP A 55 -2.33 9.95 2.23
C TRP A 55 -3.86 9.84 2.26
N ALA A 56 -4.40 8.87 3.00
CA ALA A 56 -5.85 8.70 3.16
C ALA A 56 -6.47 9.91 3.88
N TYR A 57 -5.82 10.39 4.94
CA TYR A 57 -6.24 11.60 5.66
C TYR A 57 -6.28 12.83 4.75
N GLU A 58 -5.23 13.07 3.96
CA GLU A 58 -5.15 14.24 3.05
C GLU A 58 -6.16 14.18 1.90
N ARG A 59 -6.66 12.98 1.55
CA ARG A 59 -7.64 12.77 0.48
C ARG A 59 -9.05 12.49 0.98
N GLU A 60 -9.28 12.62 2.29
CA GLU A 60 -10.57 12.35 2.93
C GLU A 60 -11.11 10.95 2.60
N VAL A 61 -10.20 9.99 2.39
CA VAL A 61 -10.54 8.60 2.10
C VAL A 61 -10.93 7.92 3.42
N ILE A 62 -12.15 7.39 3.45
CA ILE A 62 -12.64 6.58 4.56
C ILE A 62 -11.88 5.25 4.55
N LEU A 63 -11.18 4.95 5.64
CA LEU A 63 -10.50 3.69 5.84
C LEU A 63 -11.43 2.73 6.57
N ASP A 64 -11.95 1.74 5.86
CA ASP A 64 -12.71 0.65 6.46
C ASP A 64 -11.80 -0.58 6.59
N PHE A 65 -11.53 -0.99 7.83
CA PHE A 65 -10.66 -2.12 8.12
C PHE A 65 -11.50 -3.33 8.48
N SER A 66 -11.14 -4.50 7.92
CA SER A 66 -11.73 -5.78 8.31
C SER A 66 -11.66 -5.96 9.82
N ARG A 67 -12.77 -6.38 10.42
CA ARG A 67 -12.84 -6.56 11.87
C ARG A 67 -12.04 -7.81 12.27
N PRO A 68 -11.33 -7.78 13.41
CA PRO A 68 -10.65 -8.96 13.91
C PRO A 68 -11.66 -10.10 14.14
N GLY A 69 -11.36 -11.29 13.62
CA GLY A 69 -12.23 -12.47 13.71
C GLY A 69 -13.35 -12.55 12.68
N LYS A 70 -13.44 -11.61 11.73
CA LYS A 70 -14.39 -11.66 10.60
C LYS A 70 -13.67 -11.63 9.25
N PRO A 71 -13.12 -12.78 8.79
CA PRO A 71 -12.45 -12.86 7.47
C PRO A 71 -13.41 -12.56 6.32
N THR A 72 -14.72 -12.78 6.52
CA THR A 72 -15.77 -12.45 5.56
C THR A 72 -16.03 -10.96 5.34
N ASP A 73 -15.31 -10.05 6.01
CA ASP A 73 -15.38 -8.61 5.71
C ASP A 73 -14.59 -8.24 4.42
N ASN A 74 -13.69 -9.12 3.93
CA ASN A 74 -12.93 -8.90 2.69
C ASN A 74 -12.99 -10.08 1.68
N PRO A 75 -14.15 -10.71 1.47
CA PRO A 75 -14.23 -12.02 0.81
C PRO A 75 -13.87 -11.94 -0.67
N PHE A 76 -14.22 -10.83 -1.33
CA PHE A 76 -13.95 -10.62 -2.75
C PHE A 76 -12.45 -10.48 -3.06
N PHE A 77 -11.74 -9.64 -2.30
CA PHE A 77 -10.30 -9.50 -2.51
C PHE A 77 -9.54 -10.75 -2.07
N GLU A 78 -10.02 -11.47 -1.07
CA GLU A 78 -9.42 -12.75 -0.69
C GLU A 78 -9.61 -13.81 -1.78
N SER A 79 -10.82 -13.96 -2.33
CA SER A 79 -11.08 -14.90 -3.42
C SER A 79 -10.31 -14.54 -4.68
N PHE A 80 -10.26 -13.25 -5.04
CA PHE A 80 -9.48 -12.77 -6.19
C PHE A 80 -7.98 -13.07 -6.01
N ASN A 81 -7.41 -12.72 -4.84
CA ASN A 81 -5.99 -12.97 -4.60
C ASN A 81 -5.64 -14.46 -4.55
N CYS A 82 -6.59 -15.32 -4.16
CA CYS A 82 -6.43 -16.77 -4.20
C CYS A 82 -6.39 -17.28 -5.65
N SER A 83 -7.45 -17.03 -6.43
CA SER A 83 -7.52 -17.47 -7.83
C SER A 83 -6.36 -16.90 -8.66
N PHE A 84 -6.03 -15.62 -8.49
CA PHE A 84 -4.90 -15.02 -9.20
C PHE A 84 -3.56 -15.69 -8.87
N LYS A 85 -3.32 -16.04 -7.61
CA LYS A 85 -2.09 -16.76 -7.22
C LYS A 85 -2.06 -18.14 -7.85
N ASP A 86 -3.15 -18.87 -7.80
CA ASP A 86 -3.23 -20.25 -8.29
C ASP A 86 -3.08 -20.29 -9.82
N GLU A 87 -3.81 -19.44 -10.54
CA GLU A 87 -3.85 -19.42 -12.00
C GLU A 87 -2.62 -18.75 -12.63
N CYS A 88 -2.14 -17.65 -12.05
CA CYS A 88 -1.09 -16.85 -12.68
C CYS A 88 0.29 -17.01 -12.04
N LEU A 89 0.40 -17.11 -10.71
CA LEU A 89 1.71 -17.07 -10.03
C LEU A 89 2.29 -18.45 -9.73
N ILE A 90 1.44 -19.45 -9.48
CA ILE A 90 1.85 -20.82 -9.18
C ILE A 90 1.97 -21.63 -10.48
N SER A 91 1.01 -21.50 -11.40
CA SER A 91 0.98 -22.30 -12.62
C SER A 91 1.92 -21.83 -13.73
N ARG A 92 2.41 -20.57 -13.71
CA ARG A 92 3.15 -19.98 -14.83
C ARG A 92 4.52 -19.47 -14.39
N SER A 93 5.57 -19.93 -15.05
CA SER A 93 6.90 -19.34 -14.94
C SER A 93 6.99 -18.10 -15.83
N PHE A 94 7.50 -17.00 -15.27
CA PHE A 94 7.74 -15.75 -16.00
C PHE A 94 9.23 -15.57 -16.25
N LEU A 95 9.60 -15.40 -17.51
CA LEU A 95 11.00 -15.22 -17.91
C LEU A 95 11.39 -13.73 -17.92
N SER A 96 10.42 -12.84 -18.09
CA SER A 96 10.62 -11.38 -18.09
C SER A 96 9.33 -10.63 -17.77
N LEU A 97 9.44 -9.33 -17.57
CA LEU A 97 8.28 -8.46 -17.29
C LEU A 97 7.36 -8.30 -18.52
N GLU A 98 7.92 -8.38 -19.72
CA GLU A 98 7.18 -8.39 -21.00
C GLU A 98 6.36 -9.69 -21.12
N ASP A 99 6.99 -10.83 -20.84
CA ASP A 99 6.38 -12.16 -20.86
C ASP A 99 5.26 -12.28 -19.82
N ALA A 100 5.45 -11.71 -18.62
CA ALA A 100 4.42 -11.63 -17.60
C ALA A 100 3.20 -10.81 -18.04
N ARG A 101 3.42 -9.66 -18.69
CA ARG A 101 2.32 -8.83 -19.19
C ARG A 101 1.51 -9.53 -20.27
N GLU A 102 2.16 -10.23 -21.19
CA GLU A 102 1.47 -10.94 -22.26
C GLU A 102 0.66 -12.11 -21.73
N LYS A 103 1.25 -12.91 -20.83
CA LYS A 103 0.55 -14.02 -20.16
C LYS A 103 -0.65 -13.55 -19.33
N LEU A 104 -0.56 -12.38 -18.71
CA LEU A 104 -1.66 -11.79 -17.94
C LEU A 104 -2.78 -11.21 -18.83
N ARG A 105 -2.46 -10.71 -20.03
CA ARG A 105 -3.48 -10.26 -21.00
C ARG A 105 -4.32 -11.39 -21.58
N ILE A 106 -3.74 -12.58 -21.70
CA ILE A 106 -4.42 -13.77 -22.24
C ILE A 106 -5.28 -14.47 -21.17
N ALA A 107 -5.14 -14.09 -19.89
CA ALA A 107 -5.88 -14.67 -18.77
C ALA A 107 -7.23 -13.97 -18.48
N GLU A 108 -7.66 -13.03 -19.34
CA GLU A 108 -8.99 -12.39 -19.32
C GLU A 108 -9.97 -13.07 -20.29
#